data_AF-A0A0C3Q946-F1
#
_entry.id   AF-A0A0C3Q946-F1
#
_cell.length_a   1.000
_cell.length_b   1.000
_cell.length_c   1.000
_cell.angle_alpha   90.00
_cell.angle_beta   90.00
_cell.angle_gamma   90.00
#
_symmetry.space_group_name_H-M   'P 1'
#
loop_
_entity.id
_entity.type
_entity.pdbx_description
1 polymer ?
#
loop_
_entity_poly.entity_id
_entity_poly.type
_entity_poly.pdbx_seq_one_letter_code
_entity_poly.pdbx_strand_id
1 'polypeptide(L)'
;MKYIWTVANVLSLALGLAAAPVPWPPTPSDIVWCKLLKIGAPIVADSPSTPIHGLQLSVDTATPTLVGKGFTGSYDFISGGIGAWRGCHDYWLNIGTSPYSYKPLTWDFDYKVTTTWTASAGSLVRAGATADYLATNTFLVCNQTGWVVYLQTGTDVPPGVTCYITQLKVNTFTFP
;
A
#
# COMPACT_ATOMS: atom_id res chain seq x y z
N MET A 1 -76.69 -43.55 -25.68
CA MET A 1 -76.55 -45.01 -25.48
C MET A 1 -75.09 -45.32 -25.15
N LYS A 2 -74.90 -46.15 -24.11
CA LYS A 2 -73.82 -47.13 -23.91
C LYS A 2 -72.34 -46.71 -24.08
N TYR A 3 -71.66 -46.73 -22.93
CA TYR A 3 -70.30 -47.20 -22.61
C TYR A 3 -69.43 -47.75 -23.75
N ILE A 4 -68.12 -47.54 -23.67
CA ILE A 4 -67.11 -48.59 -23.42
C ILE A 4 -65.74 -47.95 -23.13
N TRP A 5 -65.13 -48.41 -22.04
CA TRP A 5 -63.75 -48.17 -21.63
C TRP A 5 -62.77 -48.95 -22.52
N THR A 6 -61.62 -48.36 -22.86
CA THR A 6 -60.41 -49.18 -23.06
C THR A 6 -59.16 -48.40 -22.64
N VAL A 7 -58.41 -49.01 -21.74
CA VAL A 7 -57.14 -48.53 -21.17
C VAL A 7 -56.02 -49.10 -22.03
N ALA A 8 -55.03 -48.29 -22.43
CA ALA A 8 -53.78 -48.78 -22.98
C ALA A 8 -52.60 -48.00 -22.39
N ASN A 9 -51.82 -48.73 -21.61
CA ASN A 9 -50.55 -48.33 -21.03
C ASN A 9 -49.52 -48.00 -22.11
N VAL A 10 -48.78 -46.91 -21.94
CA VAL A 10 -47.38 -46.84 -22.40
C VAL A 10 -46.53 -46.27 -21.27
N LEU A 11 -45.74 -47.15 -20.70
CA LEU A 11 -44.74 -46.91 -19.67
C LEU A 11 -43.51 -46.30 -20.34
N SER A 12 -43.31 -44.98 -20.22
CA SER A 12 -42.08 -44.34 -20.70
C SER A 12 -41.01 -44.44 -19.60
N LEU A 13 -39.99 -45.27 -19.84
CA LEU A 13 -38.75 -45.27 -19.03
C LEU A 13 -38.03 -43.93 -19.23
N ALA A 14 -38.08 -43.07 -18.22
CA ALA A 14 -37.15 -41.96 -18.11
C ALA A 14 -35.81 -42.52 -17.61
N LEU A 15 -34.80 -42.57 -18.48
CA LEU A 15 -33.41 -42.81 -18.09
C LEU A 15 -32.94 -41.57 -17.31
N GLY A 16 -32.86 -41.73 -15.98
CA GLY A 16 -32.29 -40.73 -15.09
C GLY A 16 -30.79 -40.65 -15.28
N LEU A 17 -30.30 -39.47 -15.70
CA LEU A 17 -28.98 -39.01 -15.31
C LEU A 17 -29.13 -38.42 -13.91
N ALA A 18 -28.92 -39.24 -12.89
CA ALA A 18 -28.74 -38.75 -11.53
C ALA A 18 -27.46 -37.90 -11.52
N ALA A 19 -27.62 -36.58 -11.46
CA ALA A 19 -26.54 -35.70 -11.04
C ALA A 19 -26.17 -36.12 -9.61
N ALA A 20 -24.92 -36.56 -9.41
CA ALA A 20 -24.44 -36.87 -8.08
C ALA A 20 -24.56 -35.62 -7.20
N PRO A 21 -25.11 -35.73 -5.97
CA PRO A 21 -25.17 -34.59 -5.06
C PRO A 21 -23.73 -34.17 -4.73
N VAL A 22 -23.40 -32.94 -5.08
CA VAL A 22 -22.15 -32.31 -4.65
C VAL A 22 -22.18 -32.25 -3.12
N PRO A 23 -21.18 -32.82 -2.40
CA PRO A 23 -21.13 -32.71 -0.96
C PRO A 23 -20.98 -31.24 -0.56
N TRP A 24 -21.96 -30.72 0.18
CA TRP A 24 -21.90 -29.43 0.88
C TRP A 24 -21.67 -29.69 2.38
N PRO A 25 -20.99 -28.79 3.10
CA PRO A 25 -20.54 -27.47 2.64
C PRO A 25 -19.25 -27.52 1.83
N PRO A 26 -18.95 -26.51 0.99
CA PRO A 26 -17.65 -26.37 0.38
C PRO A 26 -16.62 -26.36 1.52
N THR A 27 -15.65 -27.26 1.45
CA THR A 27 -14.44 -27.13 2.26
C THR A 27 -13.87 -25.75 1.93
N PRO A 28 -13.74 -24.83 2.89
CA PRO A 28 -12.97 -23.62 2.65
C PRO A 28 -11.55 -24.10 2.39
N SER A 29 -11.12 -24.10 1.12
CA SER A 29 -9.70 -24.08 0.85
C SER A 29 -9.25 -22.66 1.13
N ASP A 30 -9.12 -22.31 2.41
CA ASP A 30 -8.42 -21.11 2.87
C ASP A 30 -6.93 -21.30 2.61
N ILE A 31 -6.56 -21.41 1.35
CA ILE A 31 -5.24 -21.01 0.90
C ILE A 31 -5.43 -19.55 0.52
N VAL A 32 -5.34 -18.68 1.52
CA VAL A 32 -5.16 -17.25 1.27
C VAL A 32 -3.84 -17.15 0.51
N TRP A 33 -3.94 -17.07 -0.82
CA TRP A 33 -2.82 -16.81 -1.71
C TRP A 33 -2.34 -15.37 -1.49
N CYS A 34 -1.78 -15.09 -0.32
CA CYS A 34 -0.85 -13.98 -0.12
C CYS A 34 0.45 -14.32 -0.84
N LYS A 35 0.38 -14.43 -2.17
CA LYS A 35 1.50 -14.85 -3.01
C LYS A 35 2.70 -13.94 -2.79
N LEU A 36 3.83 -14.61 -2.55
CA LEU A 36 5.21 -14.18 -2.73
C LEU A 36 5.63 -12.95 -1.94
N LEU A 37 6.66 -13.17 -1.12
CA LEU A 37 7.58 -12.18 -0.58
C LEU A 37 8.11 -11.32 -1.74
N LYS A 38 7.35 -10.31 -2.16
CA LYS A 38 7.89 -9.27 -3.02
C LYS A 38 8.77 -8.44 -2.10
N ILE A 39 10.08 -8.50 -2.31
CA ILE A 39 10.99 -7.49 -1.76
C ILE A 39 10.94 -6.35 -2.77
N GLY A 40 10.53 -5.16 -2.36
CA GLY A 40 10.47 -3.99 -3.22
C GLY A 40 11.61 -3.07 -2.85
N ALA A 41 12.12 -2.32 -3.81
CA ALA A 41 13.26 -1.46 -3.55
C ALA A 41 12.93 -0.44 -2.45
N PRO A 42 13.83 -0.25 -1.46
CA PRO A 42 13.57 0.63 -0.33
C PRO A 42 13.50 2.09 -0.78
N ILE A 43 12.69 2.89 -0.08
CA ILE A 43 12.72 4.34 -0.20
C ILE A 43 13.80 4.86 0.76
N VAL A 44 14.74 5.65 0.25
CA VAL A 44 15.92 6.12 0.99
C VAL A 44 16.06 7.64 0.93
N ALA A 45 16.67 8.23 1.95
CA ALA A 45 17.02 9.64 1.94
C ALA A 45 18.26 9.92 1.06
N ASP A 46 18.07 10.77 0.05
CA ASP A 46 19.03 11.09 -1.00
C ASP A 46 19.59 12.51 -0.83
N SER A 47 20.32 12.74 0.27
CA SER A 47 20.94 14.04 0.56
C SER A 47 22.31 13.85 1.22
N PRO A 48 23.39 13.68 0.43
CA PRO A 48 24.71 13.24 0.91
C PRO A 48 25.35 14.12 1.98
N SER A 49 24.95 15.39 2.07
CA SER A 49 25.45 16.35 3.05
C SER A 49 24.77 16.27 4.43
N THR A 50 23.83 15.34 4.61
CA THR A 50 23.02 15.22 5.83
C THR A 50 23.29 13.90 6.56
N PRO A 51 23.16 13.86 7.90
CA PRO A 51 23.39 12.63 8.67
C PRO A 51 22.33 11.54 8.41
N ILE A 52 21.22 11.90 7.76
CA ILE A 52 20.15 10.98 7.41
C ILE A 52 20.34 10.30 6.05
N HIS A 53 21.40 10.64 5.31
CA HIS A 53 21.64 10.07 3.99
C HIS A 53 21.74 8.53 4.05
N GLY A 54 21.06 7.85 3.13
CA GLY A 54 21.05 6.40 3.05
C GLY A 54 20.15 5.71 4.08
N LEU A 55 19.59 6.43 5.05
CA LEU A 55 18.56 5.88 5.92
C LEU A 55 17.29 5.58 5.11
N GLN A 56 16.62 4.51 5.51
CA GLN A 56 15.50 3.92 4.77
C GLN A 56 14.17 4.18 5.49
N LEU A 57 13.12 4.40 4.71
CA LEU A 57 11.77 4.58 5.22
C LEU A 57 11.24 3.29 5.85
N SER A 58 10.74 3.39 7.07
CA SER A 58 10.08 2.31 7.80
C SER A 58 8.57 2.50 7.89
N VAL A 59 7.86 1.38 8.06
CA VAL A 59 6.42 1.27 8.30
C VAL A 59 6.10 0.63 9.66
N ASP A 60 7.10 0.48 10.53
CA ASP A 60 6.91 -0.19 11.84
C ASP A 60 6.12 0.67 12.83
N THR A 61 6.00 1.96 12.56
CA THR A 61 5.22 2.93 13.34
C THR A 61 4.20 3.62 12.44
N ALA A 62 3.07 4.05 13.01
CA ALA A 62 2.05 4.81 12.27
C ALA A 62 2.60 6.13 11.69
N THR A 63 3.59 6.73 12.37
CA THR A 63 4.34 7.87 11.85
C THR A 63 5.55 7.36 11.03
N PRO A 64 5.73 7.79 9.78
CA PRO A 64 6.87 7.37 8.97
C PRO A 64 8.19 7.88 9.53
N THR A 65 9.15 6.98 9.67
CA THR A 65 10.49 7.29 10.20
C THR A 65 11.60 6.76 9.28
N LEU A 66 12.77 7.39 9.32
CA LEU A 66 13.98 6.91 8.68
C LEU A 66 14.86 6.15 9.68
N VAL A 67 15.30 4.97 9.28
CA VAL A 67 16.13 4.06 10.11
C VAL A 67 17.22 3.40 9.26
N GLY A 68 18.26 2.86 9.92
CA GLY A 68 19.37 2.21 9.19
C GLY A 68 18.95 0.96 8.41
N LYS A 69 17.94 0.25 8.90
CA LYS A 69 17.29 -0.87 8.21
C LYS A 69 15.79 -0.61 8.18
N GLY A 70 15.29 -0.16 7.03
CA GLY A 70 13.91 0.23 6.85
C GLY A 70 13.01 -0.95 6.52
N PHE A 71 11.94 -0.67 5.79
CA PHE A 71 10.99 -1.68 5.39
C PHE A 71 11.63 -2.72 4.45
N THR A 72 11.50 -3.99 4.81
CA THR A 72 12.05 -5.13 4.05
C THR A 72 11.04 -5.81 3.12
N GLY A 73 9.82 -5.30 3.05
CA GLY A 73 8.76 -5.78 2.14
C GLY A 73 8.80 -5.07 0.79
N SER A 74 7.65 -4.97 0.12
CA SER A 74 7.52 -4.22 -1.14
C SER A 74 6.78 -2.92 -1.01
N TYR A 75 7.30 -1.90 -1.70
CA TYR A 75 6.52 -0.71 -1.99
C TYR A 75 5.72 -0.89 -3.29
N ASP A 76 4.48 -0.43 -3.26
CA ASP A 76 3.60 -0.28 -4.41
C ASP A 76 3.39 1.22 -4.69
N PHE A 77 3.35 1.59 -5.97
CA PHE A 77 3.25 2.98 -6.44
C PHE A 77 2.03 3.20 -7.35
N ILE A 78 1.05 2.29 -7.33
CA ILE A 78 -0.13 2.35 -8.19
C ILE A 78 -1.07 3.52 -7.86
N SER A 79 -1.74 4.01 -8.90
CA SER A 79 -2.88 4.93 -8.79
C SER A 79 -2.60 6.13 -7.87
N GLY A 80 -1.40 6.69 -8.00
CA GLY A 80 -0.95 7.87 -7.25
C GLY A 80 -0.72 7.65 -5.75
N GLY A 81 -0.63 6.38 -5.30
CA GLY A 81 -0.34 6.03 -3.91
C GLY A 81 1.12 5.63 -3.70
N ILE A 82 1.54 5.56 -2.43
CA ILE A 82 2.72 4.83 -2.00
C ILE A 82 2.23 3.85 -0.93
N GLY A 83 2.13 2.58 -1.29
CA GLY A 83 1.73 1.50 -0.41
C GLY A 83 2.94 0.68 0.03
N ALA A 84 2.96 0.19 1.25
CA ALA A 84 3.91 -0.81 1.72
C ALA A 84 3.16 -2.11 1.98
N TRP A 85 3.43 -3.13 1.17
CA TRP A 85 2.73 -4.41 1.22
C TRP A 85 3.30 -5.32 2.31
N ARG A 86 2.51 -5.62 3.33
CA ARG A 86 2.86 -6.51 4.46
C ARG A 86 1.73 -7.51 4.69
N GLY A 87 2.01 -8.79 4.43
CA GLY A 87 1.14 -9.89 4.82
C GLY A 87 -0.29 -9.79 4.26
N CYS A 88 -0.42 -9.54 2.95
CA CYS A 88 -1.68 -9.30 2.22
C CYS A 88 -2.32 -7.92 2.36
N HIS A 89 -1.79 -7.03 3.18
CA HIS A 89 -2.36 -5.70 3.39
C HIS A 89 -1.42 -4.61 2.91
N ASP A 90 -1.99 -3.47 2.53
CA ASP A 90 -1.25 -2.30 2.10
C ASP A 90 -1.28 -1.24 3.20
N TYR A 91 -0.10 -0.80 3.63
CA TYR A 91 0.04 0.38 4.46
C TYR A 91 0.26 1.58 3.55
N TRP A 92 -0.72 2.46 3.42
CA TRP A 92 -0.66 3.59 2.51
C TRP A 92 -0.08 4.83 3.19
N LEU A 93 0.87 5.49 2.50
CA LEU A 93 1.45 6.75 2.94
C LEU A 93 0.51 7.89 2.61
N ASN A 94 -0.04 8.52 3.63
CA ASN A 94 -0.99 9.61 3.50
C ASN A 94 -0.37 10.93 3.96
N ILE A 95 -0.73 12.01 3.27
CA ILE A 95 -0.36 13.38 3.60
C ILE A 95 -1.50 13.98 4.42
N GLY A 96 -1.22 14.30 5.68
CA GLY A 96 -2.17 14.98 6.56
C GLY A 96 -2.16 16.50 6.37
N THR A 97 -3.11 17.16 7.02
CA THR A 97 -3.21 18.62 7.04
C THR A 97 -2.41 19.22 8.20
N SER A 98 -1.92 20.44 8.01
CA SER A 98 -1.19 21.20 9.04
C SER A 98 -1.24 22.69 8.68
N PRO A 99 -1.38 23.60 9.66
CA PRO A 99 -1.27 25.04 9.42
C PRO A 99 0.16 25.46 9.10
N TYR A 100 1.16 24.64 9.41
CA TYR A 100 2.55 24.88 9.08
C TYR A 100 2.87 24.38 7.67
N SER A 101 4.01 24.83 7.15
CA SER A 101 4.55 24.40 5.85
C SER A 101 5.32 23.07 5.88
N TYR A 102 5.23 22.33 6.99
CA TYR A 102 5.55 20.90 7.06
C TYR A 102 4.24 20.10 7.28
N LYS A 103 3.93 19.20 6.35
CA LYS A 103 2.72 18.36 6.42
C LYS A 103 3.06 17.01 7.06
N PRO A 104 2.29 16.57 8.08
CA PRO A 104 2.52 15.27 8.69
C PRO A 104 2.27 14.15 7.69
N LEU A 105 3.08 13.11 7.74
CA LEU A 105 2.85 11.88 7.01
C LEU A 105 2.36 10.80 7.97
N THR A 106 1.52 9.90 7.48
CA THR A 106 0.99 8.77 8.26
C THR A 106 0.93 7.52 7.41
N TRP A 107 1.18 6.37 8.03
CA TRP A 107 0.85 5.07 7.47
C TRP A 107 -0.54 4.67 7.95
N ASP A 108 -1.43 4.40 7.01
CA ASP A 108 -2.78 3.92 7.32
C ASP A 108 -3.01 2.53 6.70
N PHE A 109 -3.72 1.68 7.43
CA PHE A 109 -3.91 0.27 7.08
C PHE A 109 -5.07 0.12 6.10
N ASP A 110 -4.76 -0.36 4.90
CA ASP A 110 -5.69 -0.55 3.76
C ASP A 110 -6.45 0.71 3.31
N TYR A 111 -6.15 1.89 3.89
CA TYR A 111 -6.84 3.14 3.58
C TYR A 111 -5.93 4.14 2.87
N LYS A 112 -6.16 4.30 1.56
CA LYS A 112 -5.47 5.30 0.73
C LYS A 112 -6.28 6.59 0.67
N VAL A 113 -5.86 7.59 1.44
CA VAL A 113 -6.44 8.93 1.45
C VAL A 113 -5.80 9.81 0.37
N THR A 114 -4.47 9.73 0.25
CA THR A 114 -3.73 10.56 -0.69
C THR A 114 -3.41 9.81 -1.97
N THR A 115 -3.75 10.43 -3.11
CA THR A 115 -3.55 9.87 -4.45
C THR A 115 -2.71 10.76 -5.36
N THR A 116 -1.90 11.64 -4.77
CA THR A 116 -1.10 12.63 -5.51
C THR A 116 0.37 12.24 -5.61
N TRP A 117 0.75 11.05 -5.17
CA TRP A 117 2.15 10.61 -5.24
C TRP A 117 2.57 10.24 -6.65
N THR A 118 3.81 10.58 -6.97
CA THR A 118 4.53 10.07 -8.14
C THR A 118 5.84 9.47 -7.66
N ALA A 119 6.00 8.16 -7.81
CA ALA A 119 7.19 7.43 -7.42
C ALA A 119 7.39 6.21 -8.32
N SER A 120 8.64 5.91 -8.66
CA SER A 120 9.04 4.71 -9.40
C SER A 120 10.48 4.36 -9.09
N ALA A 121 10.88 3.09 -9.26
CA ALA A 121 12.23 2.64 -8.97
C ALA A 121 13.31 3.51 -9.67
N GLY A 122 14.31 3.93 -8.91
CA GLY A 122 15.40 4.81 -9.36
C GLY A 122 15.06 6.30 -9.39
N SER A 123 13.81 6.70 -9.10
CA SER A 123 13.37 8.10 -9.15
C SER A 123 13.11 8.69 -7.77
N LEU A 124 13.05 10.03 -7.72
CA LEU A 124 12.64 10.76 -6.53
C LEU A 124 11.14 10.61 -6.31
N VAL A 125 10.76 10.43 -5.05
CA VAL A 125 9.36 10.50 -4.59
C VAL A 125 8.89 11.95 -4.68
N ARG A 126 7.74 12.17 -5.30
CA ARG A 126 7.12 13.49 -5.44
C ARG A 126 5.68 13.48 -4.97
N ALA A 127 5.27 14.52 -4.27
CA ALA A 127 3.87 14.83 -4.03
C ALA A 127 3.40 15.81 -5.11
N GLY A 128 2.29 15.51 -5.76
CA GLY A 128 1.61 16.39 -6.70
C GLY A 128 0.96 17.59 -6.02
N ALA A 129 0.67 18.63 -6.80
CA ALA A 129 0.01 19.83 -6.30
C ALA A 129 -1.42 19.53 -5.84
N THR A 130 -1.85 20.24 -4.80
CA THR A 130 -3.22 20.23 -4.28
C THR A 130 -3.72 21.67 -4.18
N ALA A 131 -4.93 21.87 -3.67
CA ALA A 131 -5.41 23.22 -3.33
C ALA A 131 -4.58 23.86 -2.20
N ASP A 132 -3.93 23.05 -1.35
CA ASP A 132 -3.25 23.52 -0.14
C ASP A 132 -1.74 23.72 -0.34
N TYR A 133 -1.13 23.11 -1.37
CA TYR A 133 0.30 23.22 -1.63
C TYR A 133 0.69 22.90 -3.07
N LEU A 134 1.83 23.44 -3.52
CA LEU A 134 2.40 23.15 -4.84
C LEU A 134 3.13 21.80 -4.88
N ALA A 135 3.25 21.22 -6.07
CA ALA A 135 3.99 19.97 -6.25
C ALA A 135 5.43 20.09 -5.72
N THR A 136 5.89 19.09 -4.97
CA THR A 136 7.17 19.12 -4.28
C THR A 136 7.76 17.72 -4.18
N ASN A 137 9.08 17.64 -4.15
CA ASN A 137 9.85 16.44 -3.82
C ASN A 137 10.73 16.67 -2.59
N THR A 138 10.44 17.73 -1.84
CA THR A 138 11.18 18.16 -0.67
C THR A 138 10.51 17.58 0.56
N PHE A 139 11.31 16.90 1.38
CA PHE A 139 10.90 16.34 2.65
C PHE A 139 11.69 17.03 3.77
N LEU A 140 11.06 17.13 4.93
CA LEU A 140 11.70 17.57 6.15
C LEU A 140 11.77 16.37 7.08
N VAL A 141 12.96 16.10 7.63
CA VAL A 141 13.16 14.99 8.56
C VAL A 141 13.68 15.55 9.86
N CYS A 142 13.01 15.25 10.97
CA CYS A 142 13.33 15.81 12.29
C CYS A 142 13.64 14.73 13.31
N ASN A 143 14.66 14.97 14.15
CA ASN A 143 15.02 14.08 15.25
C ASN A 143 14.09 14.32 16.45
N GLN A 144 13.09 13.46 16.60
CA GLN A 144 12.16 13.45 17.73
C GLN A 144 12.39 12.16 18.53
N THR A 145 11.45 11.21 18.47
CA THR A 145 11.61 9.83 18.97
C THR A 145 12.26 8.92 17.91
N GLY A 146 13.03 9.51 17.00
CA GLY A 146 13.47 8.95 15.73
C GLY A 146 13.46 10.02 14.64
N TRP A 147 13.96 9.68 13.44
CA TRP A 147 13.98 10.57 12.29
C TRP A 147 12.60 10.61 11.61
N VAL A 148 11.67 11.39 12.16
CA VAL A 148 10.30 11.51 11.65
C VAL A 148 10.27 12.28 10.34
N VAL A 149 9.50 11.79 9.36
CA VAL A 149 9.41 12.36 8.01
C VAL A 149 8.14 13.19 7.83
N TYR A 150 8.31 14.38 7.27
CA TYR A 150 7.25 15.31 6.88
C TYR A 150 7.41 15.67 5.40
N LEU A 151 6.31 16.04 4.75
CA LEU A 151 6.37 16.69 3.44
C LEU A 151 6.61 18.19 3.63
N GLN A 152 7.64 18.74 2.98
CA GLN A 152 7.95 20.16 3.10
C GLN A 152 7.35 20.95 1.93
N THR A 153 6.52 21.92 2.27
CA THR A 153 5.83 22.83 1.33
C THR A 153 6.26 24.29 1.50
N GLY A 154 7.23 24.56 2.39
CA GLY A 154 7.77 25.89 2.69
C GLY A 154 9.03 25.80 3.55
N THR A 155 9.14 26.59 4.62
CA THR A 155 10.36 26.72 5.44
C THR A 155 10.17 26.49 6.93
N ASP A 156 8.94 26.24 7.39
CA ASP A 156 8.69 25.99 8.82
C ASP A 156 9.35 24.69 9.24
N VAL A 157 9.77 24.65 10.52
CA VAL A 157 10.29 23.45 11.17
C VAL A 157 9.69 23.34 12.58
N PRO A 158 9.46 22.13 13.10
CA PRO A 158 9.03 21.97 14.49
C PRO A 158 10.04 22.57 15.48
N PRO A 159 9.59 23.30 16.51
CA PRO A 159 10.50 23.96 17.45
C PRO A 159 11.22 22.94 18.35
N GLY A 160 12.47 23.26 18.71
CA GLY A 160 13.23 22.49 19.70
C GLY A 160 13.79 21.15 19.21
N VAL A 161 13.72 20.86 17.91
CA VAL A 161 14.25 19.63 17.31
C VAL A 161 15.18 19.92 16.14
N THR A 162 16.17 19.05 15.93
CA THR A 162 17.07 19.15 14.79
C THR A 162 16.41 18.55 13.55
N CYS A 163 16.30 19.32 12.48
CA CYS A 163 15.74 18.86 11.22
C CYS A 163 16.68 19.06 10.03
N TYR A 164 16.50 18.23 9.01
CA TYR A 164 17.22 18.30 7.75
C TYR A 164 16.23 18.25 6.59
N ILE A 165 16.46 19.12 5.59
CA ILE A 165 15.79 19.00 4.31
C ILE A 165 16.42 17.85 3.53
N THR A 166 15.58 17.03 2.92
CA THR A 166 16.03 15.91 2.09
C THR A 166 15.12 15.66 0.91
N GLN A 167 15.57 14.79 0.01
CA GLN A 167 14.76 14.16 -1.01
C GLN A 167 14.65 12.68 -0.69
N LEU A 168 13.49 12.07 -0.96
CA LEU A 168 13.34 10.63 -0.87
C LEU A 168 13.46 10.03 -2.27
N LYS A 169 14.21 8.94 -2.39
CA LYS A 169 14.43 8.22 -3.64
C LYS A 169 13.97 6.78 -3.49
N VAL A 170 13.19 6.28 -4.44
CA VAL A 170 12.97 4.83 -4.55
C VAL A 170 14.25 4.23 -5.09
N ASN A 171 14.93 3.40 -4.32
CA ASN A 171 16.18 2.81 -4.77
C ASN A 171 15.95 1.95 -6.03
N THR A 172 17.00 1.69 -6.79
CA THR A 172 16.95 0.63 -7.80
C THR A 172 17.18 -0.70 -7.11
N PHE A 173 16.46 -1.74 -7.53
CA PHE A 173 16.75 -3.10 -7.08
C PHE A 173 18.24 -3.42 -7.29
N THR A 174 18.99 -3.60 -6.21
CA THR A 174 20.26 -4.31 -6.27
C THR A 174 19.98 -5.73 -5.84
N PHE A 175 19.70 -6.60 -6.81
CA PHE A 175 19.93 -8.02 -6.61
C PHE A 175 21.46 -8.23 -6.53
N PRO A 176 21.98 -8.97 -5.53
CA PRO A 176 23.26 -9.63 -5.69
C PRO A 176 23.20 -10.69 -6.81
#